data_AF-A0A165YFP4-F1
#
_entry.id   AF-A0A165YFP4-F1
#
_cell.length_a   1.000
_cell.length_b   1.000
_cell.length_c   1.000
_cell.angle_alpha   90.00
_cell.angle_beta   90.00
_cell.angle_gamma   90.00
#
_symmetry.space_group_name_H-M   'P 1'
#
loop_
_entity.id
_entity.type
_entity.pdbx_description
1 polymer ?
#
loop_
_entity_poly.entity_id
_entity_poly.type
_entity_poly.pdbx_seq_one_letter_code
_entity_poly.pdbx_strand_id
1 'polypeptide(L)'
;MQEQMSSGFCGFSNVNEAALFIEQLQARVATIQAKILKEKNALTPIGKLPEEMLLNVFEHCVEGAAEICDRNKSAPIHLWTAILHTYKQYIVS
;
A
#
# COMPACT_ATOMS: atom_id res chain seq x y z
N MET A 1 38.27 10.74 -24.95
CA MET A 1 37.99 10.26 -23.58
C MET A 1 36.74 9.41 -23.67
N GLN A 2 36.87 8.09 -23.56
CA GLN A 2 35.76 7.15 -23.66
C GLN A 2 35.55 6.57 -22.26
N GLU A 3 34.52 7.04 -21.56
CA GLU A 3 34.14 6.54 -20.24
C GLU A 3 33.63 5.10 -20.41
N GLN A 4 34.42 4.14 -19.92
CA GLN A 4 33.94 2.78 -19.71
C GLN A 4 32.97 2.80 -18.53
N MET A 5 31.68 2.72 -18.82
CA MET A 5 30.70 2.25 -17.85
C MET A 5 31.03 0.78 -17.56
N SER A 6 31.78 0.54 -16.48
CA SER A 6 31.98 -0.81 -15.94
C SER A 6 30.62 -1.32 -15.47
N SER A 7 29.99 -2.15 -16.30
CA SER A 7 28.77 -2.87 -15.93
C SER A 7 29.11 -3.79 -14.76
N GLY A 8 28.64 -3.45 -13.57
CA GLY A 8 28.95 -4.11 -12.29
C GLY A 8 28.35 -5.51 -12.14
N PHE A 9 28.64 -6.42 -13.07
CA PHE A 9 28.45 -7.84 -12.91
C PHE A 9 29.65 -8.59 -13.49
N CYS A 10 30.59 -8.93 -12.60
CA CYS A 10 31.59 -9.96 -12.87
C CYS A 10 30.87 -11.31 -12.75
N GLY A 11 30.88 -12.13 -13.80
CA GLY A 11 30.22 -13.43 -13.79
C GLY A 11 30.73 -14.35 -12.68
N PHE A 12 29.96 -15.38 -12.34
CA PHE A 12 30.35 -16.34 -11.30
C PHE A 12 31.62 -17.10 -11.69
N SER A 13 32.56 -17.24 -10.77
CA SER A 13 33.83 -17.92 -11.00
C SER A 13 33.67 -19.45 -11.03
N ASN A 14 32.60 -19.99 -10.42
CA ASN A 14 32.25 -21.40 -10.45
C ASN A 14 30.78 -21.66 -10.07
N VAL A 15 30.34 -22.91 -10.20
CA VAL A 15 28.95 -23.36 -9.91
C VAL A 15 28.57 -23.16 -8.44
N ASN A 16 29.51 -23.30 -7.51
CA ASN A 16 29.26 -23.15 -6.08
C ASN A 16 28.98 -21.69 -5.70
N GLU A 17 29.69 -20.74 -6.32
CA GLU A 17 29.45 -19.31 -6.18
C GLU A 17 28.08 -18.91 -6.76
N ALA A 18 27.72 -19.48 -7.92
CA ALA A 18 26.39 -19.29 -8.51
C ALA A 18 25.27 -19.84 -7.61
N ALA A 19 25.47 -21.02 -7.01
CA ALA A 19 24.50 -21.63 -6.08
C ALA A 19 24.28 -20.75 -4.83
N LEU A 20 25.36 -20.28 -4.21
CA LEU A 20 25.30 -19.37 -3.07
C LEU A 20 24.56 -18.06 -3.41
N PHE A 21 24.81 -17.51 -4.60
CA PHE A 21 24.11 -16.31 -5.05
C PHE A 21 22.61 -16.55 -5.25
N ILE A 22 22.23 -17.71 -5.82
CA ILE A 22 20.82 -18.10 -5.98
C ILE A 22 20.14 -18.26 -4.61
N GLU A 23 20.79 -18.90 -3.64
CA GLU A 23 20.27 -19.02 -2.27
C GLU A 23 20.04 -17.64 -1.62
N GLN A 24 21.01 -16.73 -1.77
CA GLN A 24 20.88 -15.36 -1.29
C GLN A 24 19.74 -14.60 -1.96
N LEU A 25 19.57 -14.76 -3.28
CA LEU A 25 18.44 -14.16 -4.00
C LEU A 25 17.11 -14.72 -3.50
N GLN A 26 16.99 -16.03 -3.31
CA GLN A 26 15.78 -16.66 -2.79
C GLN A 26 15.43 -16.14 -1.39
N ALA A 27 16.42 -16.00 -0.50
CA ALA A 27 16.22 -15.43 0.83
C ALA A 27 15.74 -13.96 0.78
N ARG A 28 16.30 -13.15 -0.13
CA ARG A 28 15.88 -11.76 -0.34
C ARG A 28 14.46 -11.67 -0.91
N VAL A 29 14.11 -12.53 -1.87
CA VAL A 29 12.74 -12.62 -2.43
C VAL A 29 11.73 -12.96 -1.34
N ALA A 30 12.02 -13.98 -0.51
CA ALA A 30 11.16 -14.35 0.61
C ALA A 30 10.96 -13.18 1.60
N THR A 31 12.03 -12.43 1.87
CA THR A 31 11.98 -11.23 2.74
C THR A 31 11.07 -10.14 2.15
N ILE A 32 11.18 -9.87 0.86
CA ILE A 32 10.35 -8.88 0.17
C ILE A 32 8.88 -9.31 0.18
N GLN A 33 8.60 -10.58 -0.13
CA GLN A 33 7.25 -11.13 -0.11
C GLN A 33 6.61 -11.03 1.29
N ALA A 34 7.37 -11.31 2.35
CA ALA A 34 6.89 -11.17 3.73
C ALA A 34 6.56 -9.71 4.08
N LYS A 35 7.36 -8.74 3.61
CA LYS A 35 7.09 -7.31 3.81
C LYS A 35 5.82 -6.87 3.10
N ILE A 36 5.65 -7.25 1.83
CA ILE A 36 4.44 -6.96 1.06
C ILE A 36 3.19 -7.53 1.74
N LEU A 37 3.28 -8.77 2.23
CA LEU A 37 2.16 -9.40 2.94
C LEU A 37 1.83 -8.65 4.24
N LYS A 38 2.85 -8.22 4.98
CA LYS A 38 2.68 -7.44 6.21
C LYS A 38 2.02 -6.09 5.93
N GLU A 39 2.45 -5.38 4.89
CA GLU A 39 1.86 -4.10 4.47
C GLU A 39 0.41 -4.28 4.02
N LYS A 40 0.13 -5.28 3.17
CA LYS A 40 -1.23 -5.63 2.77
C LYS A 40 -2.12 -5.96 3.98
N ASN A 41 -1.58 -6.63 4.99
CA ASN A 41 -2.32 -6.96 6.21
C ASN A 41 -2.48 -5.78 7.16
N ALA A 42 -1.58 -4.79 7.11
CA ALA A 42 -1.65 -3.54 7.87
C ALA A 42 -2.73 -2.59 7.33
N LEU A 43 -3.17 -2.77 6.09
CA LEU A 43 -4.32 -2.03 5.55
C LEU A 43 -5.58 -2.33 6.37
N THR A 44 -6.31 -1.27 6.72
CA THR A 44 -7.63 -1.38 7.35
C THR A 44 -8.60 -2.13 6.41
N PRO A 45 -9.70 -2.69 6.92
CA PRO A 45 -10.69 -3.36 6.06
C PRO A 45 -11.14 -2.49 4.87
N ILE A 46 -11.23 -1.17 5.08
CA ILE A 46 -11.50 -0.17 4.03
C ILE A 46 -10.34 -0.05 3.04
N GLY A 47 -9.09 -0.01 3.52
CA GLY A 47 -7.89 0.03 2.66
C GLY A 47 -7.65 -1.24 1.85
N LYS A 48 -8.39 -2.33 2.09
CA LYS A 48 -8.34 -3.57 1.28
C LYS A 48 -9.40 -3.61 0.18
N LEU A 49 -10.32 -2.66 0.15
CA LEU A 49 -11.35 -2.60 -0.88
C LEU A 49 -10.73 -2.15 -2.21
N PRO A 50 -11.28 -2.63 -3.34
CA PRO A 50 -11.04 -2.01 -4.64
C PRO A 50 -11.38 -0.52 -4.59
N GLU A 51 -10.64 0.31 -5.32
CA GLU A 51 -10.81 1.76 -5.36
C GLU A 51 -12.24 2.18 -5.72
N GLU A 52 -12.86 1.46 -6.66
CA GLU A 52 -14.27 1.63 -7.05
C GLU A 52 -15.27 1.34 -5.91
N MET A 53 -14.96 0.40 -5.01
CA MET A 53 -15.79 0.11 -3.84
C MET A 53 -15.56 1.09 -2.70
N LEU A 54 -14.33 1.61 -2.57
CA LEU A 54 -14.00 2.68 -1.63
C LEU A 54 -14.85 3.92 -1.90
N LEU A 55 -14.95 4.35 -3.16
CA LEU A 55 -15.76 5.51 -3.55
C LEU A 55 -17.23 5.34 -3.16
N ASN A 56 -17.83 4.17 -3.45
CA ASN A 56 -19.22 3.87 -3.08
C ASN A 56 -19.44 3.90 -1.55
N VAL A 57 -18.48 3.39 -0.77
CA VAL A 57 -18.54 3.45 0.70
C VAL A 57 -18.46 4.90 1.18
N PHE A 58 -17.60 5.72 0.57
CA PHE A 58 -17.50 7.14 0.90
C PHE A 58 -18.78 7.91 0.57
N GLU A 59 -19.34 7.71 -0.62
CA GLU A 59 -20.59 8.34 -1.03
C GLU A 59 -21.72 8.00 -0.06
N HIS A 60 -21.88 6.71 0.27
CA HIS A 60 -22.90 6.28 1.23
C HIS A 60 -22.71 6.89 2.63
N CYS A 61 -21.46 7.04 3.09
CA CYS A 61 -21.16 7.70 4.35
C CYS A 61 -21.51 9.20 4.33
N VAL A 62 -21.27 9.89 3.21
CA VAL A 62 -21.61 11.31 3.04
C VAL A 62 -23.13 11.50 2.97
N GLU A 63 -23.84 10.65 2.23
CA GLU A 63 -25.31 10.66 2.16
C GLU A 63 -25.93 10.46 3.54
N GLY A 64 -25.48 9.43 4.27
CA GLY A 64 -25.94 9.20 5.64
C GLY A 64 -25.63 10.37 6.59
N ALA A 65 -24.48 11.03 6.44
CA ALA A 65 -24.14 12.24 7.21
C ALA A 65 -25.10 13.40 6.91
N ALA A 66 -25.41 13.60 5.63
CA ALA A 66 -26.31 14.65 5.15
C ALA A 66 -27.73 14.42 5.69
N GLU A 67 -28.26 13.19 5.61
CA GLU A 67 -29.57 12.84 6.16
C GLU A 67 -29.66 13.10 7.67
N ILE A 68 -28.60 12.79 8.43
CA ILE A 68 -28.56 13.04 9.87
C ILE A 68 -28.47 14.54 10.16
N CYS A 69 -27.69 15.30 9.36
CA CYS A 69 -27.58 16.74 9.48
C CYS A 69 -28.91 17.45 9.21
N ASP A 70 -29.64 17.03 8.17
CA ASP A 70 -30.95 17.60 7.83
C ASP A 70 -32.00 17.35 8.92
N ARG A 71 -31.93 16.19 9.59
CA ARG A 71 -32.83 15.85 10.71
C ARG A 71 -32.48 16.57 12.01
N ASN A 72 -31.19 16.72 12.33
CA ASN A 72 -30.72 17.23 13.63
C ASN A 72 -30.12 18.65 13.58
N LYS A 73 -30.06 19.31 12.42
CA LYS A 73 -29.43 20.63 12.16
C LYS A 73 -27.94 20.75 12.55
N SER A 74 -27.31 19.66 12.97
CA SER A 74 -25.86 19.58 13.17
C SER A 74 -25.36 18.28 12.57
N ALA A 75 -24.38 18.37 11.67
CA ALA A 75 -23.73 17.17 11.17
C ALA A 75 -22.88 16.57 12.29
N PRO A 76 -22.88 15.24 12.47
CA PRO A 76 -22.05 14.63 13.48
C PRO A 76 -20.57 14.80 13.08
N ILE A 77 -19.85 15.71 13.75
CA ILE A 77 -18.42 16.01 13.49
C ILE A 77 -17.59 14.72 13.43
N HIS A 78 -17.94 13.71 14.23
CA HIS A 78 -17.26 12.41 14.24
C HIS A 78 -17.37 11.64 12.91
N LEU A 79 -18.46 11.80 12.15
CA LEU A 79 -18.61 11.18 10.84
C LEU A 79 -17.69 11.86 9.81
N TRP A 80 -17.63 13.19 9.81
CA TRP A 80 -16.72 13.95 8.96
C TRP A 80 -15.25 13.67 9.29
N THR A 81 -14.91 13.53 10.57
CA THR A 81 -13.55 13.15 10.99
C THR A 81 -13.16 11.77 10.47
N ALA A 82 -14.07 10.80 10.48
CA ALA A 82 -13.82 9.46 9.94
C ALA A 82 -13.57 9.52 8.42
N ILE A 83 -14.42 10.22 7.67
CA ILE A 83 -14.29 10.40 6.22
C ILE A 83 -12.96 11.09 5.87
N LEU A 84 -12.62 12.18 6.56
CA LEU A 84 -11.37 12.92 6.35
C LEU A 84 -10.12 12.10 6.70
N HIS A 85 -10.18 11.28 7.75
CA HIS A 85 -9.08 10.38 8.11
C HIS A 85 -8.84 9.31 7.04
N THR A 86 -9.90 8.73 6.49
CA THR A 86 -9.77 7.74 5.41
C THR A 86 -9.21 8.40 4.14
N TYR A 87 -9.64 9.62 3.81
CA TYR A 87 -9.10 10.39 2.68
C TYR A 87 -7.60 10.75 2.87
N LYS A 88 -7.19 11.14 4.08
CA LYS A 88 -5.80 11.45 4.42
C LYS A 88 -4.88 10.24 4.29
N GLN A 89 -5.35 9.04 4.60
CA GLN A 89 -4.56 7.81 4.40
C GLN A 89 -4.36 7.47 2.93
N TYR A 90 -5.26 7.91 2.05
CA TYR A 90 -5.21 7.63 0.60
C TYR A 90 -4.32 8.62 -0.18
N ILE A 91 -4.19 9.87 0.27
CA ILE A 91 -3.37 10.91 -0.40
C ILE A 91 -1.88 10.81 -0.03
N VAL A 92 -1.55 10.22 1.12
CA VAL A 92 -0.18 10.20 1.66
C VAL A 92 0.53 8.84 1.44
N SER A 93 -0.15 7.86 0.83
CA SER A 93 0.41 6.59 0.35
C SER A 93 0.79 6.66 -1.11
#